data_AF-A0A923TUJ7-F1
#
_entry.id   AF-A0A923TUJ7-F1
#
_cell.length_a   1.000
_cell.length_b   1.000
_cell.length_c   1.000
_cell.angle_alpha   90.00
_cell.angle_beta   90.00
_cell.angle_gamma   90.00
#
_symmetry.space_group_name_H-M   'P 1'
#
loop_
_entity.id
_entity.type
_entity.pdbx_description
1 polymer ?
#
loop_
_entity_poly.entity_id
_entity_poly.type
_entity_poly.pdbx_seq_one_letter_code
_entity_poly.pdbx_strand_id
1 'polypeptide(L)'
;MTSMGVHKRWNQKFLLKEIAYRVPEHAGLEPARRAGSIAFNLKYETEVDAIANGETDDEMPKGITSLSGVCRREMREAEYVIYSSGGGGRSALAHGFRYHLAELLIRLGCWAARQDKPNPHGCSARELSEALACTYSLGWTDSADRLADMAIQMIPAGALWSTEDWDPRWEKRREPFARFTLALYADFAGITLPELPPHPYESPAYDAMLACWRNPDPQTLVEPLLNVCDWHTHECMYSRSDKPSKNVDFINDTLMGWPVEVHTIYRLRERLGLALPAELNHPLMQAPLGPYLAPQPVPHDDRLERVVRRAYAEVPGLEEVLAGAL
;
A
#
# COMPACT_ATOMS: atom_id res chain seq x y z
N MET A 1 -21.07 -17.07 -9.60
CA MET A 1 -21.37 -15.82 -8.87
C MET A 1 -21.78 -14.78 -9.90
N THR A 2 -22.76 -13.94 -9.61
CA THR A 2 -23.09 -12.79 -10.48
C THR A 2 -21.95 -11.78 -10.35
N SER A 3 -21.27 -11.41 -11.45
CA SER A 3 -20.29 -10.30 -11.43
C SER A 3 -20.92 -9.11 -10.71
N MET A 4 -20.17 -8.51 -9.78
CA MET A 4 -20.66 -7.35 -9.03
C MET A 4 -20.91 -6.15 -9.95
N GLY A 5 -20.56 -6.27 -11.23
CA GLY A 5 -20.69 -5.26 -12.25
C GLY A 5 -19.70 -4.15 -11.95
N VAL A 6 -18.74 -3.96 -12.86
CA VAL A 6 -17.88 -2.77 -12.86
C VAL A 6 -18.74 -1.57 -12.53
N HIS A 7 -18.37 -0.80 -11.51
CA HIS A 7 -19.12 0.40 -11.20
C HIS A 7 -19.20 1.22 -12.49
N LYS A 8 -20.40 1.42 -13.05
CA LYS A 8 -20.65 1.94 -14.43
C LYS A 8 -19.96 3.26 -14.78
N ARG A 9 -19.32 3.89 -13.80
CA ARG A 9 -18.56 5.14 -13.87
C ARG A 9 -17.05 4.96 -13.99
N TRP A 10 -16.52 3.74 -13.88
CA TRP A 10 -15.08 3.49 -13.88
C TRP A 10 -14.48 3.68 -15.28
N ASN A 11 -13.92 4.86 -15.52
CA ASN A 11 -13.22 5.22 -16.73
C ASN A 11 -12.13 6.25 -16.42
N GLN A 12 -11.19 6.45 -17.35
CA GLN A 12 -10.06 7.37 -17.17
C GLN A 12 -10.49 8.79 -16.80
N LYS A 13 -11.58 9.31 -17.38
CA LYS A 13 -12.09 10.66 -17.07
C LYS A 13 -12.57 10.77 -15.62
N PHE A 14 -13.22 9.74 -15.10
CA PHE A 14 -13.62 9.67 -13.69
C PHE A 14 -12.41 9.59 -12.77
N LEU A 15 -11.46 8.68 -13.05
CA LEU A 15 -10.24 8.54 -12.26
C LEU A 15 -9.42 9.83 -12.21
N LEU A 16 -9.20 10.45 -13.37
CA LEU A 16 -8.47 11.72 -13.44
C LEU A 16 -9.18 12.82 -12.65
N LYS A 17 -10.51 12.88 -12.67
CA LYS A 17 -11.26 13.86 -11.87
C LYS A 17 -11.08 13.61 -10.37
N GLU A 18 -11.12 12.36 -9.94
CA GLU A 18 -10.94 11.99 -8.54
C GLU A 18 -9.50 12.24 -8.07
N ILE A 19 -8.50 11.91 -8.86
CA ILE A 19 -7.08 12.20 -8.56
C ILE A 19 -6.83 13.71 -8.54
N ALA A 20 -7.32 14.46 -9.54
CA ALA A 20 -7.16 15.91 -9.61
C ALA A 20 -7.75 16.63 -8.39
N TYR A 21 -8.84 16.10 -7.81
CA TYR A 21 -9.43 16.65 -6.58
C TYR A 21 -8.52 16.51 -5.35
N ARG A 22 -7.60 15.53 -5.36
CA ARG A 22 -6.69 15.19 -4.26
C ARG A 22 -5.32 15.85 -4.38
N VAL A 23 -5.00 16.46 -5.52
CA VAL A 23 -3.78 17.24 -5.76
C VAL A 23 -4.12 18.74 -5.68
N PRO A 24 -3.74 19.44 -4.60
CA PRO A 24 -4.14 20.83 -4.35
C PRO A 24 -3.83 21.80 -5.50
N GLU A 25 -2.74 21.55 -6.21
CA GLU A 25 -2.23 22.36 -7.32
C GLU A 25 -3.12 22.28 -8.57
N HIS A 26 -3.81 21.16 -8.74
CA HIS A 26 -4.66 20.87 -9.90
C HIS A 26 -6.14 20.89 -9.58
N ALA A 27 -6.49 20.80 -8.31
CA ALA A 27 -7.86 20.87 -7.88
C ALA A 27 -8.40 22.30 -8.09
N GLY A 28 -9.62 22.41 -8.63
CA GLY A 28 -10.40 23.66 -8.63
C GLY A 28 -10.89 24.03 -7.21
N LEU A 29 -10.01 23.91 -6.20
CA LEU A 29 -10.30 24.24 -4.82
C LEU A 29 -10.33 25.75 -4.64
N GLU A 30 -11.18 26.19 -3.71
CA GLU A 30 -11.17 27.57 -3.22
C GLU A 30 -9.75 27.95 -2.75
N PRO A 31 -9.28 29.18 -3.03
CA PRO A 31 -7.90 29.60 -2.75
C PRO A 31 -7.42 29.31 -1.32
N ALA A 32 -8.29 29.49 -0.32
CA ALA A 32 -7.97 29.23 1.08
C ALA A 32 -7.73 27.73 1.38
N ARG A 33 -8.51 26.82 0.77
CA ARG A 33 -8.30 25.37 0.93
C ARG A 33 -7.02 24.92 0.24
N ARG A 34 -6.72 25.49 -0.94
CA ARG A 34 -5.47 25.24 -1.65
C ARG A 34 -4.26 25.69 -0.83
N ALA A 35 -4.28 26.92 -0.29
CA ALA A 35 -3.22 27.44 0.55
C ALA A 35 -3.01 26.58 1.82
N GLY A 36 -4.09 26.17 2.48
CA GLY A 36 -4.02 25.29 3.64
C GLY A 36 -3.38 23.93 3.33
N SER A 37 -3.73 23.31 2.20
CA SER A 37 -3.14 22.02 1.82
C SER A 37 -1.68 22.14 1.41
N ILE A 38 -1.28 23.23 0.73
CA ILE A 38 0.13 23.50 0.39
C ILE A 38 0.95 23.70 1.69
N ALA A 39 0.44 24.50 2.63
CA ALA A 39 1.11 24.72 3.91
C ALA A 39 1.24 23.41 4.72
N PHE A 40 0.22 22.56 4.69
CA PHE A 40 0.25 21.24 5.33
C PHE A 40 1.31 20.32 4.71
N ASN A 41 1.46 20.34 3.38
CA ASN A 41 2.49 19.56 2.69
C ASN A 41 3.91 20.08 3.01
N LEU A 42 4.11 21.41 2.99
CA LEU A 42 5.39 22.04 3.28
C LEU A 42 5.86 21.75 4.71
N LYS A 43 4.92 21.67 5.65
CA LYS A 43 5.19 21.25 7.03
C LYS A 43 5.90 19.88 7.06
N TYR A 44 5.39 18.88 6.34
CA TYR A 44 6.01 17.55 6.34
C TYR A 44 7.38 17.53 5.69
N GLU A 45 7.60 18.28 4.60
CA GLU A 45 8.94 18.41 4.02
C GLU A 45 9.92 19.01 5.02
N THR A 46 9.50 20.05 5.74
CA THR A 46 10.33 20.71 6.76
C THR A 46 10.64 19.77 7.91
N GLU A 47 9.66 18.97 8.35
CA GLU A 47 9.87 17.95 9.39
C GLU A 47 10.83 16.85 8.91
N VAL A 48 10.70 16.37 7.68
CA VAL A 48 11.62 15.37 7.12
C VAL A 48 13.03 15.92 6.97
N ASP A 49 13.20 17.17 6.55
CA ASP A 49 14.50 17.83 6.49
C ASP A 49 15.11 17.96 7.90
N ALA A 50 14.32 18.39 8.89
CA ALA A 50 14.77 18.46 10.28
C ALA A 50 15.19 17.08 10.82
N ILE A 51 14.46 16.02 10.46
CA ILE A 51 14.84 14.64 10.82
C ILE A 51 16.16 14.26 10.16
N ALA A 52 16.27 14.46 8.85
CA ALA A 52 17.44 14.12 8.06
C ALA A 52 18.71 14.87 8.51
N ASN A 53 18.56 16.08 9.05
CA ASN A 53 19.66 16.92 9.52
C ASN A 53 19.96 16.77 11.01
N GLY A 54 19.18 15.96 11.75
CA GLY A 54 19.37 15.81 13.20
C GLY A 54 18.91 17.02 14.01
N GLU A 55 17.99 17.82 13.48
CA GLU A 55 17.49 19.08 14.07
C GLU A 55 16.22 18.90 14.91
N THR A 56 15.71 17.67 15.03
CA THR A 56 14.57 17.33 15.90
C THR A 56 15.00 16.45 17.07
N ASP A 57 14.42 16.73 18.24
CA ASP A 57 14.57 15.96 19.48
C ASP A 57 13.67 14.71 19.52
N ASP A 58 12.81 14.50 18.51
CA ASP A 58 11.92 13.33 18.48
C ASP A 58 12.72 12.04 18.26
N GLU A 59 12.62 11.13 19.23
CA GLU A 59 13.16 9.78 19.11
C GLU A 59 12.43 8.96 18.03
N MET A 60 13.17 8.14 17.29
CA MET A 60 12.57 7.14 16.41
C MET A 60 11.69 6.14 17.21
N PRO A 61 10.53 5.71 16.70
CA PRO A 61 9.95 6.02 15.40
C PRO A 61 8.97 7.22 15.40
N LYS A 62 8.85 8.02 16.48
CA LYS A 62 7.81 9.06 16.55
C LYS A 62 7.99 10.13 15.48
N GLY A 63 9.22 10.55 15.24
CA GLY A 63 9.54 11.56 14.22
C GLY A 63 9.21 11.12 12.79
N ILE A 64 9.18 9.82 12.49
CA ILE A 64 9.16 9.35 11.09
C ILE A 64 7.79 9.42 10.41
N THR A 65 6.71 9.68 11.15
CA THR A 65 5.34 9.77 10.60
C THR A 65 5.20 10.86 9.53
N SER A 66 6.10 11.83 9.50
CA SER A 66 6.16 12.88 8.48
C SER A 66 6.53 12.36 7.09
N LEU A 67 7.18 11.20 6.96
CA LEU A 67 7.44 10.57 5.66
C LEU A 67 6.14 10.24 4.92
N SER A 68 5.07 9.82 5.61
CA SER A 68 3.76 9.56 5.01
C SER A 68 3.15 10.80 4.39
N GLY A 69 3.43 11.97 4.94
CA GLY A 69 2.99 13.26 4.39
C GLY A 69 3.65 13.55 3.05
N VAL A 70 4.98 13.43 2.99
CA VAL A 70 5.76 13.57 1.75
C VAL A 70 5.31 12.54 0.71
N CYS A 71 5.23 11.27 1.10
CA CYS A 71 4.79 10.18 0.25
C CYS A 71 3.42 10.47 -0.40
N ARG A 72 2.39 10.80 0.41
CA ARG A 72 1.03 11.00 -0.13
C ARG A 72 0.99 12.11 -1.16
N ARG A 73 1.73 13.20 -0.94
CA ARG A 73 1.83 14.29 -1.92
C ARG A 73 2.47 13.78 -3.21
N GLU A 74 3.68 13.23 -3.12
CA GLU A 74 4.45 12.80 -4.29
C GLU A 74 3.71 11.73 -5.09
N MET A 75 3.10 10.74 -4.43
CA MET A 75 2.31 9.71 -5.11
C MET A 75 1.11 10.31 -5.85
N ARG A 76 0.36 11.23 -5.23
CA ARG A 76 -0.81 11.86 -5.87
C ARG A 76 -0.42 12.73 -7.06
N GLU A 77 0.66 13.50 -6.94
CA GLU A 77 1.22 14.28 -8.05
C GLU A 77 1.66 13.36 -9.19
N ALA A 78 2.39 12.30 -8.87
CA ALA A 78 2.85 11.31 -9.85
C ALA A 78 1.69 10.62 -10.56
N GLU A 79 0.64 10.23 -9.83
CA GLU A 79 -0.56 9.67 -10.41
C GLU A 79 -1.28 10.67 -11.32
N TYR A 80 -1.44 11.91 -10.88
CA TYR A 80 -2.03 12.93 -11.74
C TYR A 80 -1.27 13.02 -13.07
N VAL A 81 0.06 13.02 -13.04
CA VAL A 81 0.89 12.98 -14.25
C VAL A 81 0.66 11.70 -15.06
N ILE A 82 0.65 10.53 -14.43
CA ILE A 82 0.42 9.24 -15.11
C ILE A 82 -0.94 9.24 -15.84
N TYR A 83 -1.99 9.72 -15.19
CA TYR A 83 -3.34 9.73 -15.72
C TYR A 83 -3.63 10.84 -16.73
N SER A 84 -2.91 11.97 -16.65
CA SER A 84 -3.04 13.09 -17.58
C SER A 84 -2.15 12.97 -18.82
N SER A 85 -0.97 12.34 -18.70
CA SER A 85 0.04 12.24 -19.77
C SER A 85 0.20 10.83 -20.36
N GLY A 86 -0.48 9.82 -19.82
CA GLY A 86 -0.41 8.45 -20.33
C GLY A 86 0.83 7.65 -19.89
N GLY A 87 1.44 7.98 -18.74
CA GLY A 87 2.45 7.13 -18.11
C GLY A 87 3.73 7.81 -17.61
N GLY A 88 3.93 9.10 -17.86
CA GLY A 88 5.20 9.82 -17.57
C GLY A 88 5.58 10.02 -16.09
N GLY A 89 4.79 9.54 -15.13
CA GLY A 89 5.02 9.76 -13.70
C GLY A 89 5.45 8.52 -12.90
N ARG A 90 5.75 7.38 -13.54
CA ARG A 90 6.05 6.12 -12.80
C ARG A 90 7.27 6.19 -11.90
N SER A 91 8.34 6.86 -12.34
CA SER A 91 9.53 7.07 -11.49
C SER A 91 9.23 7.96 -10.29
N ALA A 92 8.39 8.98 -10.46
CA ALA A 92 7.94 9.82 -9.35
C ALA A 92 7.02 9.07 -8.38
N LEU A 93 6.16 8.17 -8.90
CA LEU A 93 5.33 7.29 -8.07
C LEU A 93 6.19 6.34 -7.23
N ALA A 94 7.20 5.73 -7.85
CA ALA A 94 8.19 4.91 -7.17
C ALA A 94 8.95 5.71 -6.11
N HIS A 95 9.34 6.95 -6.40
CA HIS A 95 10.00 7.84 -5.45
C HIS A 95 9.12 8.14 -4.24
N GLY A 96 7.88 8.60 -4.44
CA GLY A 96 6.95 8.85 -3.35
C GLY A 96 6.72 7.60 -2.51
N PHE A 97 6.55 6.45 -3.16
CA PHE A 97 6.34 5.19 -2.46
C PHE A 97 7.57 4.72 -1.65
N ARG A 98 8.79 5.06 -2.07
CA ARG A 98 10.03 4.76 -1.33
C ARG A 98 9.99 5.32 0.09
N TYR A 99 9.42 6.52 0.27
CA TYR A 99 9.23 7.15 1.59
C TYR A 99 8.27 6.36 2.48
N HIS A 100 7.15 5.88 1.93
CA HIS A 100 6.19 5.08 2.69
C HIS A 100 6.73 3.73 3.09
N LEU A 101 7.44 3.05 2.18
CA LEU A 101 8.12 1.80 2.50
C LEU A 101 9.17 1.99 3.60
N ALA A 102 9.96 3.06 3.54
CA ALA A 102 10.94 3.39 4.58
C ALA A 102 10.29 3.66 5.93
N GLU A 103 9.21 4.45 5.97
CA GLU A 103 8.47 4.70 7.20
C GLU A 103 7.99 3.40 7.84
N LEU A 104 7.31 2.55 7.07
CA LEU A 104 6.72 1.32 7.59
C LEU A 104 7.79 0.35 8.06
N LEU A 105 8.86 0.14 7.28
CA LEU A 105 9.95 -0.73 7.68
C LEU A 105 10.66 -0.22 8.93
N ILE A 106 10.92 1.09 9.06
CA ILE A 106 11.53 1.64 10.27
C ILE A 106 10.58 1.51 11.47
N ARG A 107 9.29 1.80 11.33
CA ARG A 107 8.30 1.60 12.41
C ARG A 107 8.25 0.14 12.86
N LEU A 108 8.18 -0.78 11.91
CA LEU A 108 8.12 -2.22 12.13
C LEU A 108 9.41 -2.76 12.76
N GLY A 109 10.56 -2.34 12.25
CA GLY A 109 11.88 -2.71 12.76
C GLY A 109 12.16 -2.13 14.14
N CYS A 110 11.76 -0.88 14.42
CA CYS A 110 11.86 -0.28 15.76
C CYS A 110 11.09 -1.11 16.78
N TRP A 111 9.91 -1.59 16.40
CA TRP A 111 9.11 -2.43 17.26
C TRP A 111 9.76 -3.79 17.47
N ALA A 112 10.24 -4.44 16.39
CA ALA A 112 10.91 -5.73 16.44
C ALA A 112 12.20 -5.70 17.29
N ALA A 113 12.90 -4.58 17.28
CA ALA A 113 14.10 -4.34 18.09
C ALA A 113 13.79 -4.07 19.57
N ARG A 114 12.61 -3.53 19.90
CA ARG A 114 12.27 -3.10 21.26
C ARG A 114 11.59 -4.18 22.11
N GLN A 115 10.80 -5.09 21.53
CA GLN A 115 10.16 -6.28 22.14
C GLN A 115 9.42 -6.13 23.50
N ASP A 116 9.45 -4.97 24.17
CA ASP A 116 9.12 -4.80 25.59
C ASP A 116 7.88 -3.94 25.86
N LYS A 117 7.25 -3.37 24.82
CA LYS A 117 6.13 -2.44 24.97
C LYS A 117 4.93 -2.83 24.11
N PRO A 118 3.68 -2.69 24.64
CA PRO A 118 2.49 -2.74 23.82
C PRO A 118 2.57 -1.69 22.71
N ASN A 119 1.85 -1.91 21.64
CA ASN A 119 1.92 -1.13 20.41
C ASN A 119 0.82 -0.04 20.35
N PRO A 120 1.00 1.14 20.96
CA PRO A 120 -0.05 2.17 20.96
C PRO A 120 -0.27 2.80 19.57
N HIS A 121 0.66 2.64 18.63
CA HIS A 121 0.67 3.31 17.32
C HIS A 121 1.06 2.38 16.17
N GLY A 122 0.60 1.12 16.22
CA GLY A 122 0.99 0.06 15.29
C GLY A 122 0.82 0.40 13.82
N CYS A 123 1.59 -0.28 12.97
CA CYS A 123 1.31 -0.30 11.54
C CYS A 123 0.11 -1.22 11.33
N SER A 124 -1.03 -0.68 10.88
CA SER A 124 -2.23 -1.50 10.71
C SER A 124 -2.01 -2.58 9.63
N ALA A 125 -2.75 -3.70 9.69
CA ALA A 125 -2.78 -4.74 8.63
C ALA A 125 -2.87 -4.12 7.24
N ARG A 126 -3.77 -3.14 7.15
CA ARG A 126 -4.16 -2.47 5.93
C ARG A 126 -3.00 -1.67 5.34
N GLU A 127 -2.34 -0.84 6.14
CA GLU A 127 -1.15 -0.08 5.70
C GLU A 127 -0.04 -1.01 5.20
N LEU A 128 0.25 -2.08 5.96
CA LEU A 128 1.32 -3.01 5.60
C LEU A 128 0.99 -3.83 4.35
N SER A 129 -0.26 -4.24 4.18
CA SER A 129 -0.66 -5.03 3.02
C SER A 129 -0.74 -4.19 1.75
N GLU A 130 -1.17 -2.92 1.86
CA GLU A 130 -1.09 -1.96 0.75
C GLU A 130 0.34 -1.72 0.35
N ALA A 131 1.23 -1.50 1.33
CA ALA A 131 2.64 -1.32 1.04
C ALA A 131 3.26 -2.56 0.41
N LEU A 132 2.95 -3.75 0.93
CA LEU A 132 3.39 -5.02 0.37
C LEU A 132 2.99 -5.18 -1.10
N ALA A 133 1.70 -4.98 -1.41
CA ALA A 133 1.20 -5.12 -2.77
C ALA A 133 1.75 -4.05 -3.73
N CYS A 134 1.90 -2.81 -3.28
CA CYS A 134 2.56 -1.76 -4.06
C CYS A 134 4.04 -2.10 -4.33
N THR A 135 4.75 -2.63 -3.34
CA THR A 135 6.15 -3.03 -3.45
C THR A 135 6.32 -4.13 -4.51
N TYR A 136 5.43 -5.14 -4.51
CA TYR A 136 5.37 -6.14 -5.59
C TYR A 136 5.03 -5.57 -6.96
N SER A 137 4.08 -4.63 -7.00
CA SER A 137 3.64 -3.97 -8.22
C SER A 137 4.76 -3.14 -8.87
N LEU A 138 5.59 -2.49 -8.04
CA LEU A 138 6.82 -1.81 -8.47
C LEU A 138 7.95 -2.79 -8.80
N GLY A 139 7.81 -4.08 -8.50
CA GLY A 139 8.81 -5.11 -8.78
C GLY A 139 9.96 -5.16 -7.78
N TRP A 140 9.81 -4.57 -6.60
CA TRP A 140 10.81 -4.59 -5.52
C TRP A 140 10.65 -5.86 -4.66
N THR A 141 10.82 -7.02 -5.29
CA THR A 141 10.47 -8.32 -4.69
C THR A 141 11.17 -8.60 -3.37
N ASP A 142 12.44 -8.23 -3.24
CA ASP A 142 13.22 -8.51 -2.04
C ASP A 142 12.71 -7.69 -0.84
N SER A 143 12.41 -6.40 -1.07
CA SER A 143 11.76 -5.54 -0.08
C SER A 143 10.35 -6.03 0.27
N ALA A 144 9.59 -6.53 -0.71
CA ALA A 144 8.24 -7.06 -0.50
C ALA A 144 8.28 -8.33 0.36
N ASP A 145 9.15 -9.28 0.03
CA ASP A 145 9.35 -10.51 0.81
C ASP A 145 9.73 -10.18 2.25
N ARG A 146 10.68 -9.26 2.44
CA ARG A 146 11.14 -8.87 3.77
C ARG A 146 10.05 -8.19 4.58
N LEU A 147 9.28 -7.29 3.98
CA LEU A 147 8.12 -6.66 4.62
C LEU A 147 7.08 -7.71 5.02
N ALA A 148 6.79 -8.67 4.15
CA ALA A 148 5.82 -9.72 4.41
C ALA A 148 6.27 -10.70 5.51
N ASP A 149 7.53 -11.12 5.49
CA ASP A 149 8.12 -11.94 6.54
C ASP A 149 8.03 -11.26 7.90
N MET A 150 8.42 -9.99 7.98
CA MET A 150 8.32 -9.22 9.22
C MET A 150 6.87 -9.07 9.66
N ALA A 151 5.95 -8.74 8.74
CA ALA A 151 4.54 -8.61 9.07
C ALA A 151 3.96 -9.91 9.65
N ILE A 152 4.25 -11.05 9.01
CA ILE A 152 3.76 -12.37 9.45
C ILE A 152 4.36 -12.77 10.80
N GLN A 153 5.67 -12.61 10.98
CA GLN A 153 6.35 -12.91 12.25
C GLN A 153 5.81 -12.08 13.41
N MET A 154 5.25 -10.90 13.12
CA MET A 154 4.76 -9.96 14.12
C MET A 154 3.26 -10.09 14.42
N ILE A 155 2.52 -10.92 13.68
CA ILE A 155 1.11 -11.23 13.98
C ILE A 155 0.92 -11.74 15.41
N PRO A 156 1.65 -12.78 15.90
CA PRO A 156 1.38 -13.39 17.20
C PRO A 156 1.61 -12.43 18.38
N ALA A 157 2.47 -11.44 18.17
CA ALA A 157 2.78 -10.44 19.18
C ALA A 157 1.95 -9.15 19.02
N GLY A 158 0.91 -9.20 18.17
CA GLY A 158 -0.11 -8.17 18.05
C GLY A 158 0.37 -6.88 17.39
N ALA A 159 1.51 -6.88 16.70
CA ALA A 159 2.09 -5.63 16.18
C ALA A 159 1.33 -5.02 15.01
N LEU A 160 0.55 -5.85 14.32
CA LEU A 160 -0.25 -5.37 13.22
C LEU A 160 -1.54 -4.68 13.71
N TRP A 161 -1.91 -4.89 14.98
CA TRP A 161 -3.14 -4.39 15.60
C TRP A 161 -2.78 -3.35 16.66
N SER A 162 -3.41 -2.19 16.62
CA SER A 162 -3.39 -1.22 17.71
C SER A 162 -4.50 -1.53 18.72
N THR A 163 -4.39 -1.03 19.95
CA THR A 163 -5.48 -1.07 20.93
C THR A 163 -6.73 -0.30 20.45
N GLU A 164 -6.58 0.55 19.42
CA GLU A 164 -7.68 1.26 18.75
C GLU A 164 -8.32 0.43 17.63
N ASP A 165 -7.65 -0.60 17.10
CA ASP A 165 -8.22 -1.53 16.11
C ASP A 165 -9.23 -2.49 16.74
N TRP A 166 -9.23 -2.62 18.07
CA TRP A 166 -10.22 -3.36 18.86
C TRP A 166 -11.18 -2.44 19.65
N ASP A 167 -11.58 -1.31 19.08
CA ASP A 167 -12.72 -0.57 19.61
C ASP A 167 -14.02 -1.17 19.00
N PRO A 168 -15.00 -1.63 19.83
CA PRO A 168 -16.26 -2.23 19.35
C PRO A 168 -17.12 -1.30 18.49
N ARG A 169 -16.80 0.00 18.39
CA ARG A 169 -17.38 0.91 17.39
C ARG A 169 -16.84 0.67 15.97
N TRP A 170 -15.78 -0.13 15.84
CA TRP A 170 -15.03 -0.45 14.61
C TRP A 170 -15.24 -1.89 14.11
N GLU A 171 -16.32 -2.57 14.54
CA GLU A 171 -16.92 -3.77 13.93
C GLU A 171 -17.22 -3.64 12.41
N LYS A 172 -16.72 -2.59 11.74
CA LYS A 172 -17.07 -2.14 10.40
C LYS A 172 -15.87 -1.83 9.49
N ARG A 173 -14.63 -2.00 9.95
CA ARG A 173 -13.48 -1.90 9.03
C ARG A 173 -13.52 -3.10 8.09
N ARG A 174 -13.26 -2.85 6.80
CA ARG A 174 -13.06 -3.90 5.80
C ARG A 174 -11.55 -4.07 5.70
N GLU A 175 -11.06 -5.26 6.02
CA GLU A 175 -9.66 -5.65 5.77
C GLU A 175 -9.52 -6.97 4.98
N PRO A 176 -10.48 -7.38 4.10
CA PRO A 176 -10.29 -8.60 3.33
C PRO A 176 -9.05 -8.52 2.42
N PHE A 177 -8.65 -7.33 1.95
CA PHE A 177 -7.43 -7.16 1.16
C PHE A 177 -6.15 -7.51 1.96
N ALA A 178 -6.10 -7.11 3.22
CA ALA A 178 -4.94 -7.41 4.06
C ALA A 178 -4.78 -8.91 4.30
N ARG A 179 -5.90 -9.59 4.61
CA ARG A 179 -5.95 -11.05 4.77
C ARG A 179 -5.53 -11.76 3.49
N PHE A 180 -6.06 -11.31 2.36
CA PHE A 180 -5.73 -11.85 1.05
C PHE A 180 -4.23 -11.76 0.75
N THR A 181 -3.63 -10.58 0.92
CA THR A 181 -2.22 -10.36 0.55
C THR A 181 -1.27 -11.16 1.44
N LEU A 182 -1.53 -11.22 2.75
CA LEU A 182 -0.75 -12.03 3.69
C LEU A 182 -0.91 -13.52 3.44
N ALA A 183 -2.14 -14.00 3.18
CA ALA A 183 -2.38 -15.41 2.85
C ALA A 183 -1.75 -15.82 1.52
N LEU A 184 -1.81 -14.95 0.51
CA LEU A 184 -1.20 -15.17 -0.79
C LEU A 184 0.33 -15.30 -0.67
N TYR A 185 0.96 -14.39 0.07
CA TYR A 185 2.40 -14.48 0.34
C TYR A 185 2.76 -15.71 1.17
N ALA A 186 1.97 -16.02 2.21
CA ALA A 186 2.23 -17.17 3.06
C ALA A 186 2.20 -18.49 2.26
N ASP A 187 1.20 -18.66 1.39
CA ASP A 187 1.15 -19.80 0.47
C ASP A 187 2.34 -19.79 -0.49
N PHE A 188 2.68 -18.63 -1.09
CA PHE A 188 3.85 -18.47 -1.97
C PHE A 188 5.15 -18.94 -1.30
N ALA A 189 5.46 -18.43 -0.11
CA ALA A 189 6.69 -18.70 0.62
C ALA A 189 6.69 -20.07 1.33
N GLY A 190 5.56 -20.79 1.36
CA GLY A 190 5.44 -22.07 2.05
C GLY A 190 5.49 -21.94 3.57
N ILE A 191 5.06 -20.79 4.09
CA ILE A 191 5.03 -20.48 5.52
C ILE A 191 3.59 -20.58 6.04
N THR A 192 3.43 -21.04 7.27
CA THR A 192 2.12 -21.06 7.93
C THR A 192 1.77 -19.65 8.38
N LEU A 193 0.68 -19.09 7.83
CA LEU A 193 0.12 -17.84 8.32
C LEU A 193 -0.43 -18.06 9.74
N PRO A 194 0.02 -17.31 10.76
CA PRO A 194 -0.58 -17.35 12.08
C PRO A 194 -2.07 -16.99 12.05
N GLU A 195 -2.83 -17.48 13.03
CA GLU A 195 -4.25 -17.17 13.13
C GLU A 195 -4.47 -15.66 13.25
N LEU A 196 -5.16 -15.09 12.26
CA LEU A 196 -5.60 -13.71 12.30
C LEU A 196 -6.85 -13.61 13.16
N PRO A 197 -7.05 -12.50 13.91
CA PRO A 197 -8.28 -12.29 14.68
C PRO A 197 -9.54 -12.48 13.82
N PRO A 198 -10.69 -12.88 14.39
CA PRO A 198 -11.93 -12.94 13.63
C PRO A 198 -12.28 -11.58 13.01
N HIS A 199 -12.85 -11.58 11.81
CA HIS A 199 -13.22 -10.36 11.10
C HIS A 199 -14.56 -10.53 10.39
N PRO A 200 -15.50 -9.56 10.46
CA PRO A 200 -16.87 -9.75 10.00
C PRO A 200 -17.05 -9.61 8.47
N TYR A 201 -16.02 -9.14 7.75
CA TYR A 201 -16.05 -9.00 6.30
C TYR A 201 -15.13 -10.01 5.64
N GLU A 202 -15.71 -10.79 4.73
CA GLU A 202 -15.05 -11.71 3.81
C GLU A 202 -15.15 -11.16 2.39
N SER A 203 -14.22 -11.54 1.52
CA SER A 203 -14.27 -11.22 0.09
C SER A 203 -14.23 -12.54 -0.69
N PRO A 204 -15.40 -13.00 -1.20
CA PRO A 204 -15.44 -14.21 -2.00
C PRO A 204 -14.58 -14.13 -3.28
N ALA A 205 -14.28 -12.91 -3.76
CA ALA A 205 -13.36 -12.69 -4.88
C ALA A 205 -11.93 -13.08 -4.51
N TYR A 206 -11.46 -12.69 -3.32
CA TYR A 206 -10.13 -13.06 -2.83
C TYR A 206 -10.04 -14.56 -2.49
N ASP A 207 -11.08 -15.13 -1.89
CA ASP A 207 -11.11 -16.58 -1.57
C ASP A 207 -11.04 -17.44 -2.84
N ALA A 208 -11.83 -17.08 -3.86
CA ALA A 208 -11.80 -17.75 -5.15
C ALA A 208 -10.41 -17.63 -5.82
N MET A 209 -9.76 -16.47 -5.68
CA MET A 209 -8.42 -16.25 -6.20
C MET A 209 -7.39 -17.11 -5.47
N LEU A 210 -7.37 -17.12 -4.13
CA LEU A 210 -6.47 -17.95 -3.33
C LEU A 210 -6.63 -19.45 -3.63
N ALA A 211 -7.84 -19.91 -3.94
CA ALA A 211 -8.08 -21.30 -4.27
C ALA A 211 -7.46 -21.75 -5.61
N CYS A 212 -7.14 -20.83 -6.53
CA CYS A 212 -6.71 -21.16 -7.88
C CYS A 212 -5.47 -20.42 -8.39
N TRP A 213 -4.86 -19.52 -7.61
CA TRP A 213 -3.76 -18.66 -8.07
C TRP A 213 -2.49 -19.40 -8.49
N ARG A 214 -2.32 -20.67 -8.09
CA ARG A 214 -1.22 -21.57 -8.52
C ARG A 214 -1.57 -22.47 -9.70
N ASN A 215 -2.78 -22.39 -10.26
CA ASN A 215 -3.17 -23.25 -11.37
C ASN A 215 -2.21 -23.03 -12.57
N PRO A 216 -1.63 -24.10 -13.15
CA PRO A 216 -0.72 -23.97 -14.28
C PRO A 216 -1.41 -23.44 -15.54
N ASP A 217 -2.72 -23.66 -15.71
CA ASP A 217 -3.48 -23.07 -16.80
C ASP A 217 -3.84 -21.61 -16.48
N PRO A 218 -3.26 -20.61 -17.17
CA PRO A 218 -3.56 -19.20 -16.91
C PRO A 218 -5.02 -18.83 -17.20
N GLN A 219 -5.72 -19.59 -18.05
CA GLN A 219 -7.11 -19.27 -18.41
C GLN A 219 -8.08 -19.47 -17.24
N THR A 220 -7.77 -20.37 -16.30
CA THR A 220 -8.63 -20.55 -15.12
C THR A 220 -8.57 -19.37 -14.16
N LEU A 221 -7.58 -18.47 -14.31
CA LEU A 221 -7.44 -17.28 -13.48
C LEU A 221 -8.22 -16.09 -14.03
N VAL A 222 -8.67 -16.12 -15.29
CA VAL A 222 -9.29 -14.96 -15.94
C VAL A 222 -10.52 -14.48 -15.17
N GLU A 223 -11.49 -15.36 -14.91
CA GLU A 223 -12.71 -14.99 -14.18
C GLU A 223 -12.42 -14.57 -12.72
N PRO A 224 -11.61 -15.31 -11.92
CA PRO A 224 -11.19 -14.85 -10.60
C PRO A 224 -10.52 -13.48 -10.59
N LEU A 225 -9.61 -13.20 -11.53
CA LEU A 225 -8.92 -11.91 -11.62
C LEU A 225 -9.86 -10.78 -12.03
N LEU A 226 -10.83 -11.04 -12.92
CA LEU A 226 -11.87 -10.07 -13.23
C LEU A 226 -12.74 -9.76 -12.00
N ASN A 227 -13.05 -10.77 -11.17
CA ASN A 227 -13.78 -10.57 -9.92
C ASN A 227 -12.96 -9.77 -8.90
N VAL A 228 -11.64 -9.98 -8.83
CA VAL A 228 -10.72 -9.14 -8.03
C VAL A 228 -10.74 -7.70 -8.53
N CYS A 229 -10.73 -7.48 -9.85
CA CYS A 229 -10.85 -6.13 -10.41
C CYS A 229 -12.20 -5.48 -10.07
N ASP A 230 -13.31 -6.22 -10.19
CA ASP A 230 -14.64 -5.74 -9.79
C ASP A 230 -14.64 -5.35 -8.29
N TRP A 231 -14.07 -6.19 -7.42
CA TRP A 231 -13.92 -5.91 -5.99
C TRP A 231 -13.09 -4.65 -5.72
N HIS A 232 -11.93 -4.54 -6.36
CA HIS A 232 -11.06 -3.37 -6.26
C HIS A 232 -11.81 -2.09 -6.61
N THR A 233 -12.53 -2.06 -7.74
CA THR A 233 -13.28 -0.85 -8.13
C THR A 233 -14.44 -0.53 -7.19
N HIS A 234 -15.03 -1.54 -6.55
CA HIS A 234 -16.04 -1.36 -5.52
C HIS A 234 -15.47 -0.74 -4.25
N GLU A 235 -14.34 -1.25 -3.76
CA GLU A 235 -13.70 -0.77 -2.55
C GLU A 235 -12.99 0.58 -2.76
N CYS A 236 -12.43 0.85 -3.93
CA CYS A 236 -11.83 2.16 -4.22
C CYS A 236 -12.87 3.28 -4.47
N MET A 237 -14.18 2.98 -4.46
CA MET A 237 -15.24 3.99 -4.43
C MET A 237 -15.31 4.63 -3.04
N TYR A 238 -14.30 5.45 -2.73
CA TYR A 238 -14.17 6.16 -1.47
C TYR A 238 -15.48 6.89 -1.13
N SER A 239 -16.14 6.44 -0.06
CA SER A 239 -17.24 7.20 0.50
C SER A 239 -16.66 8.46 1.11
N ARG A 240 -17.08 9.64 0.65
CA ARG A 240 -16.78 10.92 1.32
C ARG A 240 -17.53 11.09 2.65
N SER A 241 -17.98 9.97 3.23
CA SER A 241 -18.73 9.93 4.46
C SER A 241 -17.76 9.72 5.61
N ASP A 242 -17.96 10.49 6.65
CA ASP A 242 -17.38 10.33 7.99
C ASP A 242 -17.87 9.08 8.74
N LYS A 243 -18.78 8.30 8.15
CA LYS A 243 -19.37 7.13 8.80
C LYS A 243 -18.42 5.93 8.70
N PRO A 244 -17.98 5.33 9.82
CA PRO A 244 -17.10 4.16 9.80
C PRO A 244 -17.63 2.97 9.01
N SER A 245 -18.96 2.81 8.94
CA SER A 245 -19.63 1.77 8.13
C SER A 245 -19.44 1.91 6.63
N LYS A 246 -18.86 3.03 6.19
CA LYS A 246 -18.57 3.33 4.79
C LYS A 246 -17.06 3.47 4.55
N ASN A 247 -16.24 3.10 5.53
CA ASN A 247 -14.82 2.92 5.33
C ASN A 247 -14.61 1.76 4.36
N VAL A 248 -13.68 1.99 3.44
CA VAL A 248 -13.33 1.07 2.37
C VAL A 248 -12.10 0.24 2.76
N ASP A 249 -11.88 -0.85 2.02
CA ASP A 249 -10.74 -1.78 2.19
C ASP A 249 -9.37 -1.10 2.06
N PHE A 250 -9.27 -0.01 1.28
CA PHE A 250 -8.02 0.73 1.03
C PHE A 250 -7.94 2.06 1.81
N ILE A 251 -6.83 2.34 2.48
CA ILE A 251 -6.48 3.64 3.10
C ILE A 251 -5.93 4.59 2.06
N ASN A 252 -5.05 4.08 1.21
CA ASN A 252 -4.31 4.93 0.33
C ASN A 252 -5.16 5.23 -0.90
N ASP A 253 -5.54 6.50 -1.03
CA ASP A 253 -6.39 6.96 -2.11
C ASP A 253 -5.70 6.95 -3.47
N THR A 254 -4.39 6.71 -3.48
CA THR A 254 -3.59 6.51 -4.69
C THR A 254 -3.92 5.16 -5.36
N LEU A 255 -4.38 4.17 -4.60
CA LEU A 255 -4.71 2.85 -5.15
C LEU A 255 -5.92 2.85 -6.09
N MET A 256 -6.66 3.95 -6.17
CA MET A 256 -7.90 4.09 -6.93
C MET A 256 -7.87 3.66 -8.39
N GLY A 257 -6.73 3.50 -9.05
CA GLY A 257 -6.71 2.89 -10.39
C GLY A 257 -5.50 1.99 -10.60
N TRP A 258 -4.93 1.50 -9.50
CA TRP A 258 -3.76 0.66 -9.50
C TRP A 258 -4.15 -0.73 -8.96
N PRO A 259 -4.32 -1.74 -9.83
CA PRO A 259 -4.74 -3.09 -9.43
C PRO A 259 -3.58 -3.87 -8.77
N VAL A 260 -3.14 -3.41 -7.61
CA VAL A 260 -1.98 -3.93 -6.88
C VAL A 260 -2.14 -5.40 -6.49
N GLU A 261 -3.37 -5.86 -6.31
CA GLU A 261 -3.73 -7.26 -6.03
C GLU A 261 -3.40 -8.15 -7.24
N VAL A 262 -3.81 -7.72 -8.44
CA VAL A 262 -3.53 -8.43 -9.70
C VAL A 262 -2.04 -8.43 -9.98
N HIS A 263 -1.38 -7.28 -9.80
CA HIS A 263 0.06 -7.16 -9.99
C HIS A 263 0.85 -8.06 -9.03
N THR A 264 0.40 -8.18 -7.77
CA THR A 264 1.00 -9.08 -6.78
C THR A 264 0.89 -10.54 -7.23
N ILE A 265 -0.30 -11.00 -7.64
CA ILE A 265 -0.50 -12.35 -8.17
C ILE A 265 0.42 -12.62 -9.35
N TYR A 266 0.50 -11.67 -10.30
CA TYR A 266 1.36 -11.82 -11.48
C TYR A 266 2.83 -11.92 -11.09
N ARG A 267 3.31 -11.06 -10.18
CA ARG A 267 4.71 -11.10 -9.73
C ARG A 267 5.06 -12.41 -9.05
N LEU A 268 4.17 -12.94 -8.20
CA LEU A 268 4.40 -14.23 -7.54
C LEU A 268 4.35 -15.39 -8.52
N ARG A 269 3.44 -15.37 -9.51
CA ARG A 269 3.37 -16.38 -10.57
C ARG A 269 4.62 -16.38 -11.46
N GLU A 270 5.10 -15.21 -11.88
CA GLU A 270 6.35 -15.09 -12.64
C GLU A 270 7.52 -15.75 -11.91
N ARG A 271 7.64 -15.51 -10.60
CA ARG A 271 8.68 -16.10 -9.75
C ARG A 271 8.57 -17.62 -9.62
N LEU A 272 7.37 -18.17 -9.75
CA LEU A 272 7.12 -19.61 -9.80
C LEU A 272 7.26 -20.21 -11.22
N GLY A 273 7.55 -19.40 -12.24
CA GLY A 273 7.58 -19.84 -13.64
C GLY A 273 6.20 -20.19 -14.20
N LEU A 274 5.12 -19.72 -13.56
CA LEU A 274 3.75 -19.95 -13.98
C LEU A 274 3.33 -18.93 -15.05
N ALA A 275 2.65 -19.39 -16.10
CA ALA A 275 2.17 -18.52 -17.16
C ALA A 275 1.14 -17.50 -16.62
N LEU A 276 1.13 -16.30 -17.20
CA LEU A 276 0.12 -15.27 -16.89
C LEU A 276 -1.02 -15.33 -17.91
N PRO A 277 -2.25 -14.92 -17.55
CA PRO A 277 -3.32 -14.70 -18.53
C PRO A 277 -2.88 -13.67 -19.59
N ALA A 278 -3.20 -13.94 -20.85
CA ALA A 278 -2.76 -13.09 -21.97
C ALA A 278 -3.40 -11.70 -21.93
N GLU A 279 -4.68 -11.60 -21.55
CA GLU A 279 -5.40 -10.34 -21.45
C GLU A 279 -6.51 -10.43 -20.39
N LEU A 280 -6.72 -9.35 -19.64
CA LEU A 280 -7.87 -9.15 -18.78
C LEU A 280 -8.70 -7.98 -19.33
N ASN A 281 -9.85 -8.29 -19.91
CA ASN A 281 -10.75 -7.27 -20.45
C ASN A 281 -11.56 -6.62 -19.32
N HIS A 282 -10.94 -5.66 -18.63
CA HIS A 282 -11.55 -4.91 -17.54
C HIS A 282 -11.13 -3.43 -17.56
N PRO A 283 -12.03 -2.46 -17.32
CA PRO A 283 -11.68 -1.03 -17.35
C PRO A 283 -10.55 -0.62 -16.41
N LEU A 284 -10.41 -1.27 -15.25
CA LEU A 284 -9.26 -1.08 -14.34
C LEU A 284 -7.93 -1.48 -14.98
N MET A 285 -7.91 -2.60 -15.72
CA MET A 285 -6.70 -3.09 -16.40
C MET A 285 -6.34 -2.24 -17.63
N GLN A 286 -7.30 -1.45 -18.14
CA GLN A 286 -7.11 -0.48 -19.21
C GLN A 286 -6.69 0.91 -18.69
N ALA A 287 -6.68 1.13 -17.38
CA ALA A 287 -6.20 2.38 -16.79
C ALA A 287 -4.68 2.53 -16.97
N PRO A 288 -4.10 3.74 -16.92
CA PRO A 288 -2.66 3.96 -17.06
C PRO A 288 -1.73 3.17 -16.09
N LEU A 289 -2.23 2.82 -14.90
CA LEU A 289 -1.57 1.92 -13.93
C LEU A 289 -2.10 0.47 -13.95
N GLY A 290 -3.08 0.19 -14.80
CA GLY A 290 -3.71 -1.11 -14.95
C GLY A 290 -2.79 -2.21 -15.48
N PRO A 291 -2.10 -1.99 -16.62
CA PRO A 291 -1.20 -2.99 -17.20
C PRO A 291 -0.14 -3.45 -16.21
N TYR A 292 0.23 -4.73 -16.31
CA TYR A 292 1.32 -5.27 -15.52
C TYR A 292 2.64 -4.61 -15.91
N LEU A 293 3.31 -4.02 -14.92
CA LEU A 293 4.46 -3.16 -15.15
C LEU A 293 5.78 -3.91 -15.02
N ALA A 294 6.73 -3.54 -15.88
CA ALA A 294 8.12 -3.92 -15.68
C ALA A 294 8.62 -3.36 -14.33
N PRO A 295 9.50 -4.09 -13.61
CA PRO A 295 10.09 -3.62 -12.37
C PRO A 295 10.67 -2.21 -12.51
N GLN A 296 10.33 -1.34 -11.57
CA GLN A 296 10.90 -0.01 -11.46
C GLN A 296 12.19 -0.09 -10.66
N PRO A 297 13.23 0.69 -11.00
CA PRO A 297 14.39 0.80 -10.13
C PRO A 297 13.98 1.37 -8.78
N VAL A 298 14.64 0.92 -7.71
CA VAL A 298 14.53 1.56 -6.40
C VAL A 298 15.20 2.93 -6.52
N PRO A 299 14.47 4.04 -6.33
CA PRO A 299 15.03 5.37 -6.48
C PRO A 299 15.98 5.68 -5.33
N HIS A 300 17.10 6.32 -5.67
CA HIS A 300 18.03 6.85 -4.68
C HIS A 300 17.60 8.26 -4.28
N ASP A 301 17.60 8.54 -2.97
CA ASP A 301 17.25 9.84 -2.41
C ASP A 301 18.16 10.13 -1.19
N ASP A 302 19.10 11.06 -1.35
CA ASP A 302 20.05 11.45 -0.30
C ASP A 302 19.38 11.92 1.00
N ARG A 303 18.22 12.57 0.91
CA ARG A 303 17.47 13.04 2.09
C ARG A 303 16.92 11.84 2.84
N LEU A 304 16.29 10.89 2.14
CA LEU A 304 15.79 9.67 2.76
C LEU A 304 16.92 8.81 3.33
N GLU A 305 18.05 8.67 2.63
CA GLU A 305 19.21 7.93 3.13
C GLU A 305 19.73 8.49 4.46
N ARG A 306 19.71 9.82 4.65
CA ARG A 306 20.07 10.43 5.95
C ARG A 306 19.07 10.07 7.05
N VAL A 307 17.77 10.03 6.74
CA VAL A 307 16.74 9.58 7.69
C VAL A 307 16.95 8.12 8.08
N VAL A 308 17.21 7.23 7.12
CA VAL A 308 17.47 5.80 7.40
C VAL A 308 18.72 5.62 8.26
N ARG A 309 19.83 6.29 7.93
CA ARG A 309 21.08 6.23 8.72
C ARG A 309 20.87 6.74 10.15
N ARG A 310 20.10 7.80 10.32
CA ARG A 310 19.73 8.30 11.66
C ARG A 310 18.94 7.24 12.43
N ALA A 311 17.98 6.59 11.79
CA ALA A 311 17.22 5.52 12.44
C ALA A 311 18.11 4.34 12.89
N TYR A 312 19.09 3.93 12.07
CA TYR A 312 20.07 2.91 12.46
C TYR A 312 20.95 3.34 13.64
N ALA A 313 21.32 4.63 13.72
CA ALA A 313 22.12 5.14 14.83
C ALA A 313 21.34 5.22 16.16
N GLU A 314 20.04 5.54 16.12
CA GLU A 314 19.20 5.70 17.31
C GLU A 314 18.62 4.38 17.83
N VAL A 315 18.50 3.36 16.98
CA VAL A 315 17.82 2.11 17.31
C VAL A 315 18.76 0.92 17.13
N PRO A 316 19.37 0.42 18.23
CA PRO A 316 20.25 -0.73 18.18
C PRO A 316 19.59 -1.95 17.52
N GLY A 317 20.30 -2.58 16.59
CA GLY A 317 19.85 -3.76 15.85
C GLY A 317 18.88 -3.50 14.69
N LEU A 318 18.49 -2.25 14.44
CA LEU A 318 17.57 -1.92 13.36
C LEU A 318 18.16 -2.23 11.97
N GLU A 319 19.46 -1.99 11.76
CA GLU A 319 20.14 -2.27 10.49
C GLU A 319 20.08 -3.76 10.15
N GLU A 320 20.30 -4.64 11.13
CA GLU A 320 20.23 -6.09 10.93
C GLU A 320 18.79 -6.55 10.66
N VAL A 321 17.80 -5.93 11.33
CA VAL A 321 16.38 -6.22 11.08
C VAL A 321 15.96 -5.79 9.68
N LEU A 322 16.47 -4.67 9.17
CA LEU A 322 16.08 -4.11 7.87
C LEU A 322 17.02 -4.46 6.72
N ALA A 323 18.02 -5.31 6.94
CA ALA A 323 18.98 -5.70 5.92
C ALA A 323 18.29 -6.22 4.66
N GLY A 324 18.59 -5.59 3.52
CA GLY A 324 18.01 -5.93 2.20
C GLY A 324 16.57 -5.45 1.98
N ALA A 325 15.95 -4.75 2.94
CA ALA A 325 14.60 -4.21 2.82
C ALA A 325 14.57 -2.77 2.27
N LEU A 326 15.60 -1.98 2.60
CA LEU A 326 15.78 -0.57 2.27
C LEU A 326 17.03 -0.36 1.40
#